data_AF-A0A0G4IDS6-F1
#
_entry.id   AF-A0A0G4IDS6-F1
#
_cell.length_a   1.000
_cell.length_b   1.000
_cell.length_c   1.000
_cell.angle_alpha   90.00
_cell.angle_beta   90.00
_cell.angle_gamma   90.00
#
_symmetry.space_group_name_H-M   'P 1'
#
loop_
_entity.id
_entity.type
_entity.pdbx_description
1 polymer ?
#
loop_
_entity_poly.entity_id
_entity_poly.type
_entity_poly.pdbx_seq_one_letter_code
_entity_poly.pdbx_strand_id
1 'polypeptide(L)'
;MCSTFPSILAVLFSGAPCPFFVNAIRPETFWHNDGEKIERGEAEGEGDDLTFLFMGDWGHSSDGQADIADAMGEKARELAAKFVIPGGDNFYESGVMSVSDRLWGSLFETVYNHSHLEDKDFFPVLGNHDWSV
;
A
#
# COMPACT_ATOMS: atom_id res chain seq x y z
N MET A 1 8.12 -26.30 -23.00
CA MET A 1 7.23 -25.15 -22.81
C MET A 1 7.45 -24.66 -21.40
N CYS A 2 8.16 -23.56 -21.22
CA CYS A 2 8.39 -22.95 -19.92
C CYS A 2 7.12 -22.18 -19.57
N SER A 3 6.41 -22.55 -18.51
CA SER A 3 5.27 -21.78 -18.02
C SER A 3 5.81 -20.60 -17.20
N THR A 4 5.62 -19.39 -17.69
CA THR A 4 5.80 -18.18 -16.89
C THR A 4 4.65 -18.12 -15.88
N PHE A 5 4.98 -18.07 -14.59
CA PHE A 5 4.00 -17.82 -13.53
C PHE A 5 3.86 -16.31 -13.36
N PRO A 6 2.64 -15.77 -13.21
CA PRO A 6 2.46 -14.34 -12.96
C PRO A 6 3.17 -13.94 -11.66
N SER A 7 3.91 -12.83 -11.70
CA SER A 7 4.58 -12.26 -10.52
C SER A 7 3.57 -11.51 -9.65
N ILE A 8 3.74 -11.55 -8.33
CA ILE A 8 3.03 -10.65 -7.41
C ILE A 8 4.03 -9.60 -6.92
N LEU A 9 3.66 -8.32 -7.05
CA LEU A 9 4.44 -7.20 -6.54
C LEU A 9 3.58 -6.36 -5.59
N ALA A 10 4.02 -6.26 -4.33
CA ALA A 10 3.40 -5.42 -3.30
C ALA A 10 4.37 -4.32 -2.85
N VAL A 11 3.94 -3.05 -2.91
CA VAL A 11 4.73 -1.93 -2.37
C VAL A 11 4.16 -1.54 -1.02
N LEU A 12 4.99 -1.53 0.02
CA LEU A 12 4.57 -1.28 1.41
C LEU A 12 4.77 0.20 1.77
N PHE A 13 3.75 0.80 2.38
CA PHE A 13 3.79 2.16 2.95
C PHE A 13 3.27 2.13 4.40
N SER A 14 3.90 2.88 5.30
CA SER A 14 3.47 3.01 6.70
C SER A 14 3.48 4.47 7.13
N GLY A 15 2.42 4.91 7.82
CA GLY A 15 2.27 6.27 8.35
C GLY A 15 2.76 6.47 9.79
N ALA A 16 3.19 5.40 10.48
CA ALA A 16 3.76 5.49 11.82
C ALA A 16 5.14 6.17 11.79
N PRO A 17 5.54 6.90 12.85
CA PRO A 17 6.90 7.43 13.01
C PRO A 17 7.88 6.28 13.32
N CYS A 18 8.10 5.39 12.35
CA CYS A 18 9.09 4.33 12.41
C CYS A 18 10.08 4.54 11.25
N PRO A 19 11.40 4.57 11.49
CA PRO A 19 12.40 4.91 10.46
C PRO A 19 12.63 3.77 9.44
N PHE A 20 11.66 2.86 9.25
CA PHE A 20 11.85 1.63 8.49
C PHE A 20 11.09 1.65 7.17
N PHE A 21 11.87 1.93 6.11
CA PHE A 21 11.73 1.43 4.74
C PHE A 21 10.46 1.79 3.93
N VAL A 22 10.56 2.89 3.17
CA VAL A 22 10.13 2.86 1.77
C VAL A 22 11.14 2.02 0.99
N ASN A 23 11.07 0.71 1.15
CA ASN A 23 11.42 -0.15 0.04
C ASN A 23 10.06 -0.55 -0.51
N ALA A 24 9.77 -0.18 -1.77
CA ALA A 24 9.04 -1.15 -2.58
C ALA A 24 9.65 -2.50 -2.25
N ILE A 25 8.85 -3.50 -1.87
CA ILE A 25 9.35 -4.87 -1.98
C ILE A 25 9.81 -4.89 -3.42
N ARG A 26 11.12 -4.81 -3.63
CA ARG A 26 11.60 -4.72 -4.98
C ARG A 26 11.09 -6.01 -5.60
N PRO A 27 10.64 -6.02 -6.85
CA PRO A 27 10.25 -7.27 -7.48
C PRO A 27 11.39 -8.33 -7.43
N GLU A 28 12.63 -7.95 -7.05
CA GLU A 28 13.74 -8.84 -6.67
C GLU A 28 13.79 -9.37 -5.22
N THR A 29 12.80 -9.12 -4.36
CA THR A 29 12.73 -9.68 -2.99
C THR A 29 11.45 -10.48 -2.79
N PHE A 30 11.47 -11.73 -3.25
CA PHE A 30 10.54 -12.76 -2.78
C PHE A 30 11.04 -13.30 -1.44
N TRP A 31 10.21 -13.22 -0.41
CA TRP A 31 10.44 -13.97 0.83
C TRP A 31 9.92 -15.40 0.62
N HIS A 32 10.84 -16.34 0.49
CA HIS A 32 10.55 -17.77 0.59
C HIS A 32 10.80 -18.19 2.05
N ASN A 33 9.94 -19.05 2.61
CA ASN A 33 9.87 -19.38 4.06
C ASN A 33 11.16 -20.01 4.65
N ASP A 34 12.21 -20.18 3.84
CA ASP A 34 13.47 -20.87 4.11
C ASP A 34 14.71 -19.94 4.12
N GLY A 35 14.57 -18.64 3.85
CA GLY A 35 15.62 -17.64 4.14
C GLY A 35 16.80 -17.60 3.15
N GLU A 36 16.72 -18.26 2.00
CA GLU A 36 17.71 -18.12 0.93
C GLU A 36 17.42 -16.92 0.01
N LYS A 37 18.50 -16.22 -0.37
CA LYS A 37 18.47 -15.05 -1.27
C LYS A 37 18.84 -15.50 -2.69
N ILE A 38 17.96 -15.27 -3.66
CA ILE A 38 18.18 -15.65 -5.07
C ILE A 38 18.41 -14.36 -5.89
N GLU A 39 19.47 -14.31 -6.70
CA GLU A 39 19.69 -13.21 -7.66
C GLU A 39 18.89 -13.47 -8.96
N ARG A 40 18.29 -12.42 -9.54
CA ARG A 40 17.34 -12.55 -10.66
C ARG A 40 17.98 -13.06 -11.96
N GLY A 41 17.25 -13.94 -12.64
CA GLY A 41 17.21 -13.96 -14.11
C GLY A 41 16.19 -12.92 -14.61
N GLU A 42 16.46 -12.32 -15.75
CA GLU A 42 15.55 -11.40 -16.44
C GLU A 42 14.21 -12.10 -16.69
N ALA A 43 13.13 -11.57 -16.13
CA ALA A 43 11.78 -12.04 -16.43
C ALA A 43 11.38 -11.53 -17.82
N GLU A 44 11.92 -12.14 -18.87
CA GLU A 44 11.33 -12.06 -20.20
C GLU A 44 10.15 -13.02 -20.25
N GLY A 45 8.96 -12.50 -19.96
CA GLY A 45 7.72 -13.26 -19.96
C GLY A 45 6.52 -12.36 -20.17
N GLU A 46 5.88 -12.49 -21.33
CA GLU A 46 4.55 -11.94 -21.63
C GLU A 46 3.51 -12.63 -20.73
N GLY A 47 3.32 -12.10 -19.52
CA GLY A 47 2.29 -12.51 -18.57
C GLY A 47 1.81 -11.30 -17.79
N ASP A 48 0.49 -11.22 -17.54
CA ASP A 48 -0.10 -10.11 -16.79
C ASP A 48 0.31 -10.20 -15.31
N ASP A 49 1.39 -9.51 -14.93
CA ASP A 49 1.82 -9.39 -13.54
C ASP A 49 0.73 -8.68 -12.70
N LEU A 50 0.51 -9.18 -11.48
CA LEU A 50 -0.41 -8.59 -10.52
C LEU A 50 0.35 -7.66 -9.57
N THR A 51 0.26 -6.37 -9.82
CA THR A 51 0.85 -5.34 -8.95
C THR A 51 -0.23 -4.63 -8.14
N PHE A 52 0.00 -4.46 -6.84
CA PHE A 52 -0.86 -3.68 -5.95
C PHE A 52 -0.05 -2.92 -4.90
N LEU A 53 -0.67 -1.93 -4.27
CA LEU A 53 -0.07 -1.20 -3.15
C LEU A 53 -0.65 -1.71 -1.83
N PHE A 54 0.18 -1.72 -0.79
CA PHE A 54 -0.23 -2.02 0.57
C PHE A 54 0.15 -0.86 1.48
N MET A 55 -0.76 -0.47 2.35
CA MET A 55 -0.54 0.61 3.32
C MET A 55 -1.10 0.22 4.70
N GLY A 56 -0.48 0.69 5.78
CA GLY A 56 -0.95 0.45 7.15
C GLY A 56 -0.61 1.62 8.07
N ASP A 57 -1.25 1.68 9.23
CA ASP A 57 -0.94 2.66 10.28
C ASP A 57 -0.93 4.11 9.75
N TRP A 58 -1.92 4.45 8.92
CA TRP A 58 -1.92 5.68 8.12
C TRP A 58 -2.90 6.74 8.64
N GLY A 59 -3.80 6.35 9.54
CA GLY A 59 -4.94 7.15 10.00
C GLY A 59 -4.63 8.30 10.95
N HIS A 60 -3.53 9.01 10.77
CA HIS A 60 -3.11 10.08 11.67
C HIS A 60 -2.55 11.26 10.88
N SER A 61 -2.98 12.48 11.26
CA SER A 61 -2.47 13.73 10.67
C SER A 61 -1.02 13.95 11.09
N SER A 62 -0.08 13.39 10.32
CA SER A 62 1.36 13.58 10.52
C SER A 62 1.96 14.40 9.38
N ASP A 63 3.05 15.11 9.67
CA ASP A 63 3.75 15.96 8.69
C ASP A 63 4.23 15.18 7.44
N GLY A 64 4.35 13.84 7.53
CA GLY A 64 4.79 12.98 6.42
C GLY A 64 3.67 12.25 5.67
N GLN A 65 2.41 12.37 6.10
CA GLN A 65 1.31 11.60 5.51
C GLN A 65 1.09 11.97 4.03
N ALA A 66 1.14 13.27 3.71
CA ALA A 66 1.01 13.77 2.35
C ALA A 66 2.17 13.33 1.44
N ASP A 67 3.41 13.40 1.94
CA ASP A 67 4.61 12.95 1.19
C ASP A 67 4.53 11.46 0.84
N ILE A 68 4.01 10.64 1.76
CA ILE A 68 3.76 9.21 1.53
C ILE A 68 2.68 9.02 0.46
N ALA A 69 1.59 9.78 0.52
CA ALA A 69 0.50 9.68 -0.46
C ALA A 69 0.96 10.06 -1.88
N ASP A 70 1.79 11.10 -2.02
CA ASP A 70 2.40 11.47 -3.29
C ASP A 70 3.32 10.35 -3.83
N ALA A 71 4.17 9.79 -2.95
CA ALA A 71 5.03 8.67 -3.32
C ALA A 71 4.23 7.41 -3.72
N MET A 72 3.12 7.14 -3.03
CA MET A 72 2.17 6.09 -3.40
C MET A 72 1.59 6.33 -4.80
N GLY A 73 1.21 7.56 -5.11
CA GLY A 73 0.70 7.96 -6.41
C GLY A 73 1.69 7.76 -7.55
N GLU A 74 2.95 8.17 -7.37
CA GLU A 74 4.00 7.92 -8.35
C GLU A 74 4.29 6.43 -8.53
N LYS A 75 4.28 5.63 -7.45
CA LYS A 75 4.46 4.17 -7.54
C LYS A 75 3.28 3.47 -8.19
N ALA A 76 2.05 3.93 -7.95
CA ALA A 76 0.88 3.42 -8.65
C ALA A 76 1.00 3.60 -10.17
N ARG A 77 1.50 4.78 -10.59
CA ARG A 77 1.76 5.10 -12.00
C ARG A 77 2.89 4.26 -12.59
N GLU A 78 4.04 4.21 -11.92
CA GLU A 78 5.24 3.52 -12.40
C GLU A 78 5.01 2.01 -12.58
N LEU A 79 4.26 1.40 -11.66
CA LEU A 79 4.10 -0.06 -11.60
C LEU A 79 2.75 -0.54 -12.15
N ALA A 80 1.94 0.37 -12.68
CA ALA A 80 0.58 0.09 -13.14
C ALA A 80 -0.24 -0.70 -12.10
N ALA A 81 -0.19 -0.24 -10.84
CA ALA A 81 -0.86 -0.91 -9.72
C ALA A 81 -2.36 -1.05 -9.98
N LYS A 82 -2.95 -2.19 -9.61
CA LYS A 82 -4.34 -2.52 -9.90
C LYS A 82 -5.30 -2.06 -8.80
N PHE A 83 -4.87 -2.12 -7.55
CA PHE A 83 -5.67 -1.74 -6.38
C PHE A 83 -4.77 -1.44 -5.18
N VAL A 84 -5.37 -1.02 -4.07
CA VAL A 84 -4.71 -0.75 -2.79
C VAL A 84 -5.32 -1.62 -1.69
N ILE A 85 -4.49 -2.16 -0.80
CA ILE A 85 -4.91 -2.86 0.42
C ILE A 85 -4.47 -2.04 1.64
N PRO A 86 -5.41 -1.35 2.32
CA PRO A 86 -5.20 -0.86 3.68
C PRO A 86 -5.22 -2.02 4.69
N GLY A 87 -4.11 -2.25 5.36
CA GLY A 87 -3.88 -3.36 6.29
C GLY A 87 -4.44 -3.18 7.70
N GLY A 88 -5.03 -2.02 8.02
CA GLY A 88 -5.55 -1.72 9.35
C GLY A 88 -4.98 -0.44 9.95
N ASP A 89 -5.55 -0.07 11.10
CA ASP A 89 -5.28 1.19 11.80
C ASP A 89 -5.44 2.40 10.88
N ASN A 90 -6.65 2.44 10.30
CA ASN A 90 -7.05 3.39 9.27
C ASN A 90 -7.42 4.74 9.88
N PHE A 91 -7.87 4.78 11.14
CA PHE A 91 -8.18 6.02 11.85
C PHE A 91 -7.80 5.93 13.34
N TYR A 92 -6.75 6.66 13.73
CA TYR A 92 -6.32 6.74 15.12
C TYR A 92 -7.09 7.81 15.91
N GLU A 93 -7.31 7.66 17.22
CA GLU A 93 -7.05 6.46 18.04
C GLU A 93 -8.26 5.52 18.18
N SER A 94 -9.45 5.97 17.78
CA SER A 94 -10.74 5.31 18.06
C SER A 94 -11.66 5.20 16.83
N GLY A 95 -11.08 5.07 15.64
CA GLY A 95 -11.84 4.85 14.43
C GLY A 95 -12.66 6.07 13.99
N VAL A 96 -13.65 5.81 13.14
CA VAL A 96 -14.66 6.78 12.72
C VAL A 96 -16.01 6.50 13.38
N MET A 97 -16.73 7.55 13.74
CA MET A 97 -18.02 7.44 14.42
C MET A 97 -19.17 7.07 13.48
N SER A 98 -19.03 7.36 12.18
CA SER A 98 -20.05 7.08 11.17
C SER A 98 -19.50 7.18 9.76
N VAL A 99 -20.32 6.83 8.77
CA VAL A 99 -20.04 7.06 7.34
C VAL A 99 -19.97 8.55 6.95
N SER A 100 -20.35 9.45 7.85
CA SER A 100 -20.32 10.91 7.64
C SER A 100 -19.28 11.59 8.54
N ASP A 101 -18.39 10.82 9.16
CA ASP A 101 -17.31 11.37 9.96
C ASP A 101 -16.37 12.24 9.11
N ARG A 102 -15.92 13.36 9.65
CA ARG A 102 -15.01 14.28 8.96
C ARG A 102 -13.62 13.70 8.74
N LEU A 103 -13.26 12.69 9.53
CA LEU A 103 -11.97 12.01 9.38
C LEU A 103 -11.77 11.40 8.00
N TRP A 104 -12.84 10.93 7.33
CA TRP A 104 -12.79 10.51 5.93
C TRP A 104 -12.24 11.61 5.04
N GLY A 105 -12.81 12.81 5.13
CA GLY A 105 -12.37 13.96 4.33
C GLY A 105 -10.95 14.39 4.67
N SER A 106 -10.62 14.52 5.96
CA SER A 106 -9.36 15.14 6.38
C SER A 106 -8.15 14.21 6.33
N LEU A 107 -8.32 12.91 6.55
CA LEU A 107 -7.22 11.95 6.67
C LEU A 107 -7.14 10.97 5.50
N PHE A 108 -8.20 10.83 4.71
CA PHE A 108 -8.23 9.94 3.56
C PHE A 108 -8.42 10.71 2.25
N GLU A 109 -9.60 11.29 2.01
CA GLU A 109 -9.98 11.86 0.71
C GLU A 109 -9.08 13.03 0.28
N THR A 110 -8.71 13.93 1.20
CA THR A 110 -7.86 15.09 0.87
C THR A 110 -6.38 14.72 0.76
N VAL A 111 -5.97 13.60 1.35
CA VAL A 111 -4.55 13.18 1.43
C VAL A 111 -4.19 12.26 0.27
N TYR A 112 -5.01 11.25 -0.01
CA TYR A 112 -4.78 10.25 -1.06
C TYR A 112 -5.49 10.60 -2.37
N ASN A 113 -5.40 11.87 -2.78
CA ASN A 113 -6.05 12.44 -3.97
C ASN A 113 -5.16 12.46 -5.23
N HIS A 114 -4.07 11.69 -5.24
CA HIS A 114 -3.23 11.61 -6.42
C HIS A 114 -4.01 10.95 -7.57
N SER A 115 -3.91 11.49 -8.80
CA SER A 115 -4.68 11.02 -9.97
C SER A 115 -4.56 9.52 -10.31
N HIS A 116 -3.47 8.87 -9.87
CA HIS A 116 -3.23 7.43 -10.02
C HIS A 116 -3.64 6.57 -8.80
N LEU A 117 -4.18 7.21 -7.76
CA LEU A 117 -4.80 6.58 -6.59
C LEU A 117 -6.31 6.80 -6.57
N GLU A 118 -6.80 7.98 -7.00
CA GLU A 118 -8.23 8.31 -7.02
C GLU A 118 -9.08 7.32 -7.85
N ASP A 119 -8.49 6.72 -8.88
CA ASP A 119 -9.12 5.75 -9.78
C ASP A 119 -8.89 4.28 -9.34
N LYS A 120 -8.32 4.04 -8.16
CA LYS A 120 -8.01 2.70 -7.64
C LYS A 120 -9.05 2.27 -6.61
N ASP A 121 -9.40 0.99 -6.65
CA ASP A 121 -10.18 0.37 -5.59
C ASP A 121 -9.31 0.17 -4.33
N PHE A 122 -9.87 0.50 -3.18
CA PHE A 122 -9.27 0.24 -1.86
C PHE A 122 -10.03 -0.92 -1.20
N PHE A 123 -9.31 -1.95 -0.76
CA PHE A 123 -9.85 -3.12 -0.06
C PHE A 123 -9.37 -3.13 1.40
N PRO A 124 -9.99 -2.35 2.30
CA PRO A 124 -9.50 -2.14 3.66
C PRO A 124 -9.81 -3.32 4.59
N VAL A 125 -8.91 -3.52 5.56
CA VAL A 125 -9.10 -4.36 6.75
C VAL A 125 -9.06 -3.46 7.99
N LEU A 126 -9.72 -3.87 9.07
CA LEU A 126 -9.74 -3.14 10.35
C LEU A 126 -8.57 -3.57 11.24
N GLY A 127 -7.86 -2.60 11.81
CA GLY A 127 -6.88 -2.78 12.89
C GLY A 127 -7.49 -2.52 14.27
N ASN A 128 -6.68 -2.53 15.32
CA ASN A 128 -7.17 -2.33 16.69
C ASN A 128 -7.67 -0.92 16.97
N HIS A 129 -7.10 0.11 16.33
CA HIS A 129 -7.54 1.48 16.52
C HIS A 129 -8.88 1.79 15.85
N ASP A 130 -9.31 0.97 14.90
CA ASP A 130 -10.53 1.22 14.14
C ASP A 130 -11.83 0.85 14.89
N TRP A 131 -11.74 0.06 15.96
CA TRP A 131 -12.90 -0.42 16.72
C TRP A 131 -12.77 -0.22 18.24
N SER A 132 -11.71 0.43 18.70
CA SER A 132 -11.52 0.76 20.11
C SER A 132 -12.41 1.93 20.52
N VAL A 133 -13.66 1.60 20.88
CA VAL A 133 -14.60 2.48 21.60
C VAL A 133 -14.43 2.37 23.11
#